data_AF-A0A922XIG9-F1
#
_entry.id   AF-A0A922XIG9-F1
#
_cell.length_a   1.000
_cell.length_b   1.000
_cell.length_c   1.000
_cell.angle_alpha   90.00
_cell.angle_beta   90.00
_cell.angle_gamma   90.00
#
_symmetry.space_group_name_H-M   'P 1'
#
loop_
_entity.id
_entity.type
_entity.pdbx_description
1 polymer ?
#
loop_
_entity_poly.entity_id
_entity_poly.type
_entity_poly.pdbx_seq_one_letter_code
_entity_poly.pdbx_strand_id
1 'polypeptide(L)'
;MSAHHDDCLELLASAADDAKLAAIERRRFLRFGGVAAGAAAVALSGGEALAQSVPATGPRQQMSLVRRHENDHVAFLVAGLGAAARPKPTFQGLQQANLNSFLTVAAALENTGVGAYLGAAPAIFDPGYLGAAASIALVEARHAGFFNSLRSKPMTLNALGSELSFDEAFTVAQVTNAAGGFIASLNGGPPLSYSTTRSAANDIDILNFALGLEYLEAEFYNVNVPLFYGV
;
A
#
# COMPACT_ATOMS: atom_id res chain seq x y z
N MET A 1 35.22 -40.87 15.54
CA MET A 1 34.61 -39.66 16.12
C MET A 1 35.44 -38.47 15.64
N SER A 2 35.08 -37.85 14.51
CA SER A 2 35.53 -36.52 14.04
C SER A 2 35.22 -36.37 12.54
N ALA A 3 33.96 -36.11 12.20
CA ALA A 3 33.55 -35.76 10.83
C ALA A 3 32.28 -34.87 10.81
N HIS A 4 32.01 -34.14 11.90
CA HIS A 4 30.81 -33.30 12.02
C HIS A 4 31.10 -31.94 12.69
N HIS A 5 32.33 -31.43 12.61
CA HIS A 5 32.68 -30.13 13.21
C HIS A 5 33.17 -29.08 12.20
N ASP A 6 33.59 -29.48 10.99
CA ASP A 6 34.19 -28.55 10.02
C ASP A 6 33.17 -27.89 9.06
N ASP A 7 32.00 -28.49 8.84
CA ASP A 7 30.96 -27.94 7.94
C ASP A 7 30.27 -26.66 8.47
N CYS A 8 30.29 -26.42 9.79
CA CYS A 8 29.68 -25.22 10.35
C CYS A 8 30.55 -23.97 10.18
N LEU A 9 31.86 -24.11 9.97
CA LEU A 9 32.77 -22.95 9.91
C LEU A 9 32.86 -22.33 8.50
N GLU A 10 32.74 -23.12 7.43
CA GLU A 10 32.69 -22.59 6.05
C GLU A 10 31.36 -21.89 5.73
N LEU A 11 30.24 -22.39 6.26
CA LEU A 11 28.91 -21.77 6.13
C LEU A 11 28.80 -20.42 6.85
N LEU A 12 29.51 -20.24 7.97
CA LEU A 12 29.57 -18.97 8.68
C LEU A 12 30.52 -17.96 8.02
N ALA A 13 31.57 -18.43 7.32
CA ALA A 13 32.47 -17.59 6.56
C ALA A 13 31.83 -17.04 5.27
N SER A 14 31.04 -17.86 4.55
CA SER A 14 30.34 -17.39 3.34
C SER A 14 29.24 -16.38 3.67
N ALA A 15 28.50 -16.60 4.75
CA ALA A 15 27.47 -15.66 5.22
C ALA A 15 28.06 -14.30 5.65
N ALA A 16 29.29 -14.30 6.21
CA ALA A 16 29.98 -13.08 6.59
C ALA A 16 30.52 -12.28 5.39
N ASP A 17 30.90 -12.97 4.30
CA ASP A 17 31.33 -12.33 3.05
C ASP A 17 30.15 -11.84 2.20
N ASP A 18 29.03 -12.55 2.19
CA ASP A 18 27.78 -12.11 1.55
C ASP A 18 27.18 -10.86 2.23
N ALA A 19 27.24 -10.80 3.57
CA ALA A 19 26.83 -9.61 4.34
C ALA A 19 27.73 -8.40 4.06
N LYS A 20 29.03 -8.61 3.84
CA LYS A 20 29.97 -7.54 3.46
C LYS A 20 29.76 -7.07 2.02
N LEU A 21 29.50 -7.99 1.08
CA LEU A 21 29.17 -7.66 -0.31
C LEU A 21 27.86 -6.87 -0.37
N ALA A 22 26.82 -7.29 0.35
CA ALA A 22 25.57 -6.54 0.48
C ALA A 22 25.78 -5.14 1.10
N ALA A 23 26.68 -5.01 2.09
CA ALA A 23 27.01 -3.72 2.71
C ALA A 23 27.87 -2.78 1.82
N ILE A 24 28.63 -3.34 0.87
CA ILE A 24 29.42 -2.60 -0.12
C ILE A 24 28.51 -2.17 -1.29
N GLU A 25 27.59 -3.03 -1.75
CA GLU A 25 26.59 -2.67 -2.76
C GLU A 25 25.60 -1.61 -2.26
N ARG A 26 25.12 -1.75 -1.01
CA ARG A 26 24.30 -0.71 -0.33
C ARG A 26 25.01 0.64 -0.25
N ARG A 27 26.33 0.65 -0.03
CA ARG A 27 27.14 1.89 -0.01
C ARG A 27 27.40 2.48 -1.39
N ARG A 28 27.40 1.68 -2.45
CA ARG A 28 27.56 2.15 -3.83
C ARG A 28 26.26 2.74 -4.39
N PHE A 29 25.12 2.18 -4.02
CA PHE A 29 23.79 2.68 -4.42
C PHE A 29 23.47 4.06 -3.81
N LEU A 30 23.98 4.34 -2.60
CA LEU A 30 23.77 5.62 -1.90
C LEU A 30 24.65 6.79 -2.39
N ARG A 31 25.54 6.59 -3.38
CA ARG A 31 26.47 7.63 -3.88
C ARG A 31 26.09 8.26 -5.22
N PHE A 32 25.03 7.79 -5.88
CA PHE A 32 24.47 8.44 -7.08
C PHE A 32 23.00 8.75 -6.85
N GLY A 33 22.68 10.02 -6.62
CA GLY A 33 21.28 10.49 -6.51
C GLY A 33 21.01 11.23 -5.21
N GLY A 34 21.63 12.40 -5.04
CA GLY A 34 21.16 13.36 -4.05
C GLY A 34 19.69 13.70 -4.30
N VAL A 35 18.92 13.77 -3.22
CA VAL A 35 17.49 14.14 -3.12
C VAL A 35 16.47 12.99 -3.26
N ALA A 36 16.66 11.97 -4.10
CA ALA A 36 15.68 10.86 -4.23
C ALA A 36 15.86 9.73 -3.19
N ALA A 37 17.00 9.67 -2.50
CA ALA A 37 17.33 8.58 -1.58
C ALA A 37 16.49 8.57 -0.29
N GLY A 38 15.80 9.66 0.07
CA GLY A 38 14.99 9.71 1.29
C GLY A 38 13.77 8.77 1.23
N ALA A 39 12.98 8.86 0.15
CA ALA A 39 11.79 8.03 -0.02
C ALA A 39 12.12 6.56 -0.26
N ALA A 40 13.17 6.28 -1.04
CA ALA A 40 13.66 4.92 -1.27
C ALA A 40 14.33 4.30 -0.02
N ALA A 41 15.03 5.10 0.80
CA ALA A 41 15.60 4.61 2.06
C ALA A 41 14.52 4.36 3.12
N VAL A 42 13.44 5.15 3.17
CA VAL A 42 12.28 4.87 4.03
C VAL A 42 11.60 3.56 3.61
N ALA A 43 11.44 3.30 2.31
CA ALA A 43 10.93 2.03 1.78
C ALA A 43 11.84 0.82 2.13
N LEU A 44 13.14 1.05 2.33
CA LEU A 44 14.13 0.02 2.71
C LEU A 44 14.36 -0.11 4.22
N SER A 45 13.95 0.87 5.03
CA SER A 45 14.07 0.84 6.50
C SER A 45 12.80 0.40 7.22
N GLY A 46 11.67 0.27 6.49
CA GLY A 46 10.43 -0.30 6.99
C GLY A 46 10.53 -1.81 7.17
N GLY A 47 11.21 -2.25 8.23
CA GLY A 47 11.16 -3.61 8.78
C GLY A 47 11.76 -4.70 7.89
N GLU A 48 12.70 -5.46 8.44
CA GLU A 48 13.07 -6.76 7.87
C GLU A 48 11.82 -7.65 7.81
N ALA A 49 11.19 -7.75 6.65
CA ALA A 49 10.25 -8.81 6.35
C ALA A 49 11.06 -10.11 6.23
N LEU A 50 11.41 -10.69 7.39
CA LEU A 50 11.92 -12.04 7.46
C LEU A 50 10.89 -12.95 6.82
N ALA A 51 11.26 -13.57 5.71
CA ALA A 51 10.50 -14.60 5.04
C ALA A 51 10.24 -15.76 6.01
N GLN A 52 9.14 -15.68 6.75
CA GLN A 52 8.55 -16.83 7.41
C GLN A 52 7.81 -17.62 6.34
N SER A 53 8.02 -18.94 6.30
CA SER A 53 7.19 -19.85 5.50
C SER A 53 5.72 -19.56 5.79
N VAL A 54 4.98 -19.02 4.82
CA VAL A 54 3.58 -18.65 5.00
C VAL A 54 2.76 -19.95 4.97
N PRO A 55 2.26 -20.45 6.12
CA PRO A 55 1.28 -21.55 6.09
C PRO A 55 0.05 -21.02 5.36
N ALA A 56 -0.78 -21.89 4.78
CA ALA A 56 -2.08 -21.46 4.23
C ALA A 56 -2.84 -20.65 5.29
N THR A 57 -2.82 -19.33 5.14
CA THR A 57 -3.33 -18.40 6.15
C THR A 57 -4.85 -18.42 6.03
N GLY A 58 -5.55 -18.95 7.02
CA GLY A 58 -7.01 -18.94 7.02
C GLY A 58 -7.57 -17.50 6.91
N PRO A 59 -8.86 -17.34 6.58
CA PRO A 59 -9.46 -16.02 6.31
C PRO A 59 -9.19 -14.96 7.38
N ARG A 60 -9.16 -15.34 8.66
CA ARG A 60 -8.82 -14.44 9.78
C ARG A 60 -7.41 -13.84 9.66
N GLN A 61 -6.43 -14.65 9.31
CA GLN A 61 -5.04 -14.21 9.20
C GLN A 61 -4.84 -13.33 7.97
N GLN A 62 -5.49 -13.65 6.84
CA GLN A 62 -5.50 -12.79 5.65
C GLN A 62 -6.13 -11.42 5.94
N MET A 63 -7.27 -11.38 6.62
CA MET A 63 -7.89 -10.10 7.01
C MET A 63 -7.04 -9.30 7.99
N SER A 64 -6.31 -9.98 8.87
CA SER A 64 -5.33 -9.31 9.74
C SER A 64 -4.14 -8.73 8.96
N LEU A 65 -3.75 -9.38 7.85
CA LEU A 65 -2.69 -8.88 6.96
C LEU A 65 -3.16 -7.66 6.19
N VAL A 66 -4.32 -7.71 5.54
CA VAL A 66 -4.92 -6.55 4.85
C VAL A 66 -5.02 -5.36 5.80
N ARG A 67 -5.61 -5.54 6.98
CA ARG A 67 -5.69 -4.47 8.00
C ARG A 67 -4.31 -3.89 8.32
N ARG A 68 -3.28 -4.72 8.46
CA ARG A 68 -1.93 -4.23 8.74
C ARG A 68 -1.35 -3.46 7.56
N HIS A 69 -1.47 -3.98 6.34
CA HIS A 69 -0.99 -3.31 5.14
C HIS A 69 -1.56 -1.91 5.00
N GLU A 70 -2.87 -1.71 5.20
CA GLU A 70 -3.44 -0.36 5.10
C GLU A 70 -2.91 0.60 6.17
N ASN A 71 -2.68 0.12 7.39
CA ASN A 71 -2.04 0.93 8.42
C ASN A 71 -0.57 1.22 8.08
N ASP A 72 0.13 0.27 7.46
CA ASP A 72 1.52 0.42 7.03
C ASP A 72 1.65 1.37 5.82
N HIS A 73 0.69 1.36 4.88
CA HIS A 73 0.61 2.33 3.78
C HIS A 73 0.46 3.76 4.31
N VAL A 74 -0.45 3.97 5.27
CA VAL A 74 -0.62 5.25 5.97
C VAL A 74 0.71 5.67 6.62
N ALA A 75 1.35 4.77 7.38
CA ALA A 75 2.60 5.08 8.08
C ALA A 75 3.71 5.44 7.08
N PHE A 76 3.82 4.70 5.97
CA PHE A 76 4.77 4.94 4.91
C PHE A 76 4.58 6.33 4.26
N LEU A 77 3.34 6.68 3.89
CA LEU A 77 3.04 7.97 3.27
C LEU A 77 3.22 9.14 4.24
N VAL A 78 2.80 9.00 5.51
CA VAL A 78 3.04 10.01 6.54
C VAL A 78 4.54 10.24 6.75
N ALA A 79 5.33 9.16 6.82
CA ALA A 79 6.78 9.27 6.94
C ALA A 79 7.42 9.94 5.71
N GLY A 80 6.97 9.60 4.50
CA GLY A 80 7.46 10.18 3.25
C GLY A 80 7.11 11.66 3.08
N LEU A 81 5.90 12.05 3.47
CA LEU A 81 5.39 13.43 3.37
C LEU A 81 5.91 14.34 4.50
N GLY A 82 6.21 13.78 5.67
CA GLY A 82 6.67 14.55 6.84
C GLY A 82 5.70 15.67 7.20
N ALA A 83 6.20 16.90 7.30
CA ALA A 83 5.38 18.07 7.64
C ALA A 83 4.34 18.44 6.56
N ALA A 84 4.48 17.92 5.33
CA ALA A 84 3.53 18.12 4.25
C ALA A 84 2.37 17.11 4.28
N ALA A 85 2.38 16.16 5.22
CA ALA A 85 1.32 15.17 5.35
C ALA A 85 0.01 15.84 5.75
N ARG A 86 -1.06 15.54 5.02
CA ARG A 86 -2.39 16.06 5.30
C ARG A 86 -2.87 15.56 6.67
N PRO A 87 -3.69 16.37 7.38
CA PRO A 87 -4.46 15.88 8.51
C PRO A 87 -5.34 14.68 8.08
N LYS A 88 -5.45 13.70 8.97
CA LYS A 88 -6.37 12.57 8.82
C LYS A 88 -7.82 13.07 8.71
N PRO A 89 -8.57 12.71 7.65
CA PRO A 89 -9.99 12.99 7.55
C PRO A 89 -10.78 12.38 8.71
N THR A 90 -12.01 12.84 8.92
CA THR A 90 -12.99 12.11 9.73
C THR A 90 -13.92 11.35 8.80
N PHE A 91 -14.36 10.17 9.26
CA PHE A 91 -15.13 9.23 8.45
C PHE A 91 -16.50 8.93 9.08
N GLN A 92 -17.42 8.47 8.23
CA GLN A 92 -18.77 8.07 8.58
C GLN A 92 -19.17 6.80 7.82
N GLY A 93 -20.14 6.06 8.34
CA GLY A 93 -20.70 4.90 7.62
C GLY A 93 -19.72 3.72 7.42
N LEU A 94 -18.62 3.67 8.17
CA LEU A 94 -17.59 2.64 7.99
C LEU A 94 -18.04 1.26 8.47
N GLN A 95 -18.74 1.18 9.60
CA GLN A 95 -19.17 -0.10 10.17
C GLN A 95 -20.24 -0.76 9.29
N GLN A 96 -19.97 -1.99 8.84
CA GLN A 96 -20.88 -2.73 7.97
C GLN A 96 -21.81 -3.63 8.78
N ALA A 97 -23.03 -3.83 8.27
CA ALA A 97 -24.08 -4.56 8.97
C ALA A 97 -23.83 -6.08 9.02
N ASN A 98 -23.12 -6.62 8.03
CA ASN A 98 -22.84 -8.04 7.91
C ASN A 98 -21.61 -8.29 7.04
N LEU A 99 -21.12 -9.53 7.05
CA LEU A 99 -19.93 -9.94 6.33
C LEU A 99 -20.05 -9.70 4.81
N ASN A 100 -21.21 -9.92 4.20
CA ASN A 100 -21.40 -9.70 2.77
C ASN A 100 -21.29 -8.21 2.39
N SER A 101 -21.86 -7.32 3.19
CA SER A 101 -21.70 -5.87 3.04
C SER A 101 -20.24 -5.45 3.22
N PHE A 102 -19.53 -6.00 4.23
CA PHE A 102 -18.10 -5.79 4.41
C PHE A 102 -17.28 -6.17 3.18
N LEU A 103 -17.42 -7.41 2.69
CA LEU A 103 -16.67 -7.86 1.53
C LEU A 103 -17.00 -7.05 0.26
N THR A 104 -18.25 -6.62 0.12
CA THR A 104 -18.69 -5.79 -1.01
C THR A 104 -18.04 -4.42 -1.00
N VAL A 105 -18.02 -3.75 0.16
CA VAL A 105 -17.39 -2.44 0.30
C VAL A 105 -15.86 -2.56 0.20
N ALA A 106 -15.26 -3.58 0.83
CA ALA A 106 -13.83 -3.87 0.73
C ALA A 106 -13.40 -3.99 -0.74
N ALA A 107 -14.04 -4.87 -1.51
CA ALA A 107 -13.76 -4.99 -2.94
C ALA A 107 -13.90 -3.67 -3.71
N ALA A 108 -14.87 -2.82 -3.35
CA ALA A 108 -15.05 -1.54 -4.03
C ALA A 108 -13.94 -0.53 -3.69
N LEU A 109 -13.50 -0.47 -2.43
CA LEU A 109 -12.42 0.40 -1.98
C LEU A 109 -11.10 -0.01 -2.64
N GLU A 110 -10.72 -1.28 -2.54
CA GLU A 110 -9.43 -1.79 -3.06
C GLU A 110 -9.33 -1.59 -4.58
N ASN A 111 -10.40 -1.88 -5.33
CA ASN A 111 -10.41 -1.62 -6.77
C ASN A 111 -10.40 -0.11 -7.11
N THR A 112 -10.94 0.73 -6.23
CA THR A 112 -10.83 2.19 -6.36
C THR A 112 -9.39 2.63 -6.09
N GLY A 113 -8.71 2.04 -5.12
CA GLY A 113 -7.27 2.24 -4.84
C GLY A 113 -6.40 1.92 -6.06
N VAL A 114 -6.60 0.75 -6.68
CA VAL A 114 -5.92 0.36 -7.93
C VAL A 114 -6.10 1.42 -9.02
N GLY A 115 -7.35 1.81 -9.29
CA GLY A 115 -7.66 2.82 -10.30
C GLY A 115 -7.06 4.20 -9.97
N ALA A 116 -7.05 4.58 -8.69
CA ALA A 116 -6.50 5.85 -8.21
C ALA A 116 -4.98 5.94 -8.42
N TYR A 117 -4.23 4.92 -8.01
CA TYR A 117 -2.78 4.88 -8.21
C TYR A 117 -2.42 4.86 -9.70
N LEU A 118 -3.14 4.06 -10.50
CA LEU A 118 -2.92 4.01 -11.94
C LEU A 118 -3.25 5.35 -12.63
N GLY A 119 -4.30 6.05 -12.17
CA GLY A 119 -4.68 7.39 -12.65
C GLY A 119 -3.69 8.49 -12.28
N ALA A 120 -3.02 8.38 -11.14
CA ALA A 120 -2.03 9.35 -10.69
C ALA A 120 -0.65 9.13 -11.33
N ALA A 121 -0.29 7.88 -11.64
CA ALA A 121 1.05 7.50 -12.10
C ALA A 121 1.63 8.36 -13.24
N PRO A 122 0.88 8.73 -14.31
CA PRO A 122 1.42 9.56 -15.39
C PRO A 122 1.79 10.99 -14.95
N ALA A 123 1.15 11.49 -13.89
CA ALA A 123 1.31 12.84 -13.37
C ALA A 123 2.42 12.95 -12.30
N ILE A 124 2.98 11.83 -11.85
CA ILE A 124 4.12 11.80 -10.93
C ILE A 124 5.39 12.24 -11.64
N PHE A 125 6.05 13.27 -11.13
CA PHE A 125 7.28 13.84 -11.65
C PHE A 125 8.51 13.06 -11.17
N ASP A 126 8.64 12.80 -9.87
CA ASP A 126 9.79 12.13 -9.27
C ASP A 126 9.72 10.60 -9.46
N PRO A 127 10.75 9.95 -10.04
CA PRO A 127 10.75 8.50 -10.28
C PRO A 127 10.80 7.68 -8.99
N GLY A 128 11.34 8.21 -7.90
CA GLY A 128 11.30 7.58 -6.58
C GLY A 128 9.89 7.53 -6.01
N TYR A 129 9.13 8.62 -6.14
CA TYR A 129 7.71 8.63 -5.77
C TYR A 129 6.87 7.74 -6.68
N LEU A 130 7.19 7.65 -7.98
CA LEU A 130 6.52 6.72 -8.88
C LEU A 130 6.76 5.26 -8.45
N GLY A 131 8.00 4.91 -8.09
CA GLY A 131 8.33 3.58 -7.58
C GLY A 131 7.62 3.26 -6.26
N ALA A 132 7.55 4.23 -5.35
CA ALA A 132 6.83 4.10 -4.09
C ALA A 132 5.32 3.90 -4.32
N ALA A 133 4.68 4.75 -5.13
CA ALA A 133 3.26 4.62 -5.48
C ALA A 133 2.96 3.28 -6.18
N ALA A 134 3.82 2.84 -7.09
CA ALA A 134 3.68 1.55 -7.75
C ALA A 134 3.77 0.37 -6.76
N SER A 135 4.60 0.48 -5.72
CA SER A 135 4.71 -0.57 -4.71
C SER A 135 3.41 -0.78 -3.93
N ILE A 136 2.71 0.31 -3.58
CA ILE A 136 1.39 0.26 -2.93
C ILE A 136 0.35 -0.27 -3.91
N ALA A 137 0.29 0.28 -5.12
CA ALA A 137 -0.66 -0.16 -6.15
C ALA A 137 -0.64 -1.67 -6.43
N LEU A 138 0.54 -2.31 -6.36
CA LEU A 138 0.67 -3.77 -6.52
C LEU A 138 0.11 -4.56 -5.33
N VAL A 139 0.08 -3.98 -4.13
CA VAL A 139 -0.56 -4.56 -2.94
C VAL A 139 -2.08 -4.38 -3.05
N GLU A 140 -2.55 -3.17 -3.38
CA GLU A 140 -3.97 -2.87 -3.67
C GLU A 140 -4.55 -3.85 -4.68
N ALA A 141 -3.84 -4.12 -5.79
CA ALA A 141 -4.30 -5.05 -6.81
C ALA A 141 -4.45 -6.50 -6.29
N ARG A 142 -3.59 -6.92 -5.36
CA ARG A 142 -3.69 -8.25 -4.72
C ARG A 142 -4.86 -8.31 -3.75
N HIS A 143 -5.09 -7.26 -2.98
CA HIS A 143 -6.25 -7.15 -2.11
C HIS A 143 -7.56 -7.14 -2.91
N ALA A 144 -7.65 -6.31 -3.96
CA ALA A 144 -8.77 -6.25 -4.88
C ALA A 144 -9.10 -7.64 -5.45
N GLY A 145 -8.09 -8.34 -5.97
CA GLY A 145 -8.23 -9.72 -6.44
C GLY A 145 -8.70 -10.70 -5.36
N PHE A 146 -8.15 -10.58 -4.14
CA PHE A 146 -8.56 -11.39 -3.00
C PHE A 146 -10.04 -11.17 -2.63
N PHE A 147 -10.49 -9.93 -2.46
CA PHE A 147 -11.89 -9.65 -2.12
C PHE A 147 -12.85 -10.00 -3.26
N ASN A 148 -12.44 -9.81 -4.51
CA ASN A 148 -13.18 -10.32 -5.66
C ASN A 148 -13.37 -11.84 -5.58
N SER A 149 -12.32 -12.59 -5.24
CA SER A 149 -12.39 -14.06 -5.10
C SER A 149 -13.34 -14.50 -3.97
N LEU A 150 -13.33 -13.81 -2.83
CA LEU A 150 -14.24 -14.08 -1.71
C LEU A 150 -15.71 -13.83 -2.06
N ARG A 151 -15.95 -12.99 -3.07
CA ARG A 151 -17.28 -12.66 -3.61
C ARG A 151 -17.66 -13.51 -4.83
N SER A 152 -16.87 -14.54 -5.15
CA SER A 152 -17.06 -15.37 -6.35
C SER A 152 -17.11 -14.54 -7.64
N LYS A 153 -16.26 -13.51 -7.73
CA LYS A 153 -16.06 -12.67 -8.91
C LYS A 153 -14.70 -12.95 -9.56
N PRO A 154 -14.52 -12.63 -10.85
CA PRO A 154 -13.19 -12.61 -11.46
C PRO A 154 -12.25 -11.73 -10.64
N MET A 155 -11.02 -12.19 -10.40
CA MET A 155 -10.04 -11.40 -9.64
C MET A 155 -9.71 -10.07 -10.32
N THR A 156 -9.81 -10.03 -11.65
CA THR A 156 -9.57 -8.91 -12.56
C THR A 156 -10.78 -7.97 -12.72
N LEU A 157 -11.82 -8.12 -11.90
CA LEU A 157 -13.00 -7.25 -11.95
C LEU A 157 -12.67 -5.90 -11.29
N ASN A 158 -12.68 -4.81 -12.06
CA ASN A 158 -12.42 -3.45 -11.55
C ASN A 158 -13.63 -2.85 -10.79
N ALA A 159 -13.48 -1.64 -10.23
CA ALA A 159 -14.54 -1.00 -9.42
C ALA A 159 -15.78 -0.61 -10.24
N LEU A 160 -15.66 -0.52 -11.57
CA LEU A 160 -16.77 -0.26 -12.49
C LEU A 160 -17.51 -1.55 -12.90
N GLY A 161 -17.08 -2.71 -12.39
CA GLY A 161 -17.66 -4.00 -12.73
C GLY A 161 -17.23 -4.51 -14.12
N SER A 162 -16.12 -4.01 -14.65
CA SER A 162 -15.54 -4.47 -15.92
C SER A 162 -14.44 -5.49 -15.66
N GLU A 163 -14.49 -6.63 -16.36
CA GLU A 163 -13.39 -7.58 -16.42
C GLU A 163 -12.53 -7.22 -17.63
N LEU A 164 -11.26 -6.92 -17.39
CA LEU A 164 -10.37 -6.37 -18.41
C LEU A 164 -9.00 -7.03 -18.33
N SER A 165 -8.33 -7.15 -19.48
CA SER A 165 -6.92 -7.60 -19.54
C SER A 165 -5.92 -6.50 -19.14
N PHE A 166 -6.40 -5.25 -19.02
CA PHE A 166 -5.64 -4.09 -18.54
C PHE A 166 -6.52 -3.32 -17.57
N ASP A 167 -5.98 -2.94 -16.41
CA ASP A 167 -6.73 -2.14 -15.45
C ASP A 167 -7.06 -0.74 -15.99
N GLU A 168 -8.11 -0.16 -15.42
CA GLU A 168 -8.61 1.15 -15.82
C GLU A 168 -8.13 2.23 -14.86
N ALA A 169 -7.45 3.25 -15.40
CA ALA A 169 -7.04 4.42 -14.65
C ALA A 169 -8.25 5.26 -14.27
N PHE A 170 -8.40 5.61 -12.99
CA PHE A 170 -9.50 6.46 -12.55
C PHE A 170 -9.10 7.92 -12.48
N THR A 171 -10.05 8.78 -12.86
CA THR A 171 -9.94 10.22 -12.63
C THR A 171 -10.11 10.55 -11.14
N VAL A 172 -9.56 11.67 -10.70
CA VAL A 172 -9.81 12.23 -9.35
C VAL A 172 -11.30 12.23 -9.03
N ALA A 173 -12.16 12.63 -9.98
CA ALA A 173 -13.60 12.68 -9.76
C ALA A 173 -14.22 11.29 -9.51
N GLN A 174 -13.84 10.26 -10.27
CA GLN A 174 -14.32 8.89 -10.06
C GLN A 174 -13.94 8.38 -8.67
N VAL A 175 -12.68 8.61 -8.27
CA VAL A 175 -12.18 8.20 -6.95
C VAL A 175 -12.90 8.95 -5.83
N THR A 176 -13.04 10.28 -5.93
CA THR A 176 -13.72 11.07 -4.89
C THR A 176 -15.22 10.76 -4.82
N ASN A 177 -15.85 10.38 -5.93
CA ASN A 177 -17.25 9.94 -5.92
C ASN A 177 -17.41 8.58 -5.23
N ALA A 178 -16.48 7.65 -5.44
CA ALA A 178 -16.49 6.33 -4.80
C ALA A 178 -16.21 6.44 -3.29
N ALA A 179 -15.25 7.27 -2.87
CA ALA A 179 -14.86 7.42 -1.48
C ALA A 179 -15.73 8.43 -0.70
N GLY A 180 -16.32 9.41 -1.38
CA GLY A 180 -16.90 10.61 -0.77
C GLY A 180 -18.02 10.34 0.23
N GLY A 181 -18.81 9.28 0.03
CA GLY A 181 -19.87 8.89 0.97
C GLY A 181 -19.36 8.56 2.38
N PHE A 182 -18.11 8.10 2.49
CA PHE A 182 -17.48 7.74 3.75
C PHE A 182 -16.73 8.90 4.42
N ILE A 183 -16.47 10.00 3.72
CA ILE A 183 -15.71 11.13 4.24
C ILE A 183 -16.68 12.15 4.86
N ALA A 184 -16.64 12.28 6.19
CA ALA A 184 -17.45 13.26 6.91
C ALA A 184 -16.82 14.66 6.88
N SER A 185 -15.49 14.74 6.97
CA SER A 185 -14.74 16.00 6.88
C SER A 185 -13.30 15.75 6.48
N LEU A 186 -12.70 16.68 5.73
CA LEU A 186 -11.27 16.67 5.41
C LEU A 186 -10.39 17.13 6.59
N ASN A 187 -11.01 17.52 7.71
CA ASN A 187 -10.35 17.90 8.95
C ASN A 187 -9.29 19.02 8.76
N GLY A 188 -9.66 20.05 7.98
CA GLY A 188 -8.77 21.16 7.64
C GLY A 188 -7.67 20.83 6.63
N GLY A 189 -7.59 19.59 6.12
CA GLY A 189 -6.69 19.22 5.04
C GLY A 189 -7.12 19.79 3.68
N PRO A 190 -6.21 19.77 2.69
CA PRO A 190 -6.52 20.20 1.32
C PRO A 190 -7.61 19.31 0.69
N PRO A 191 -8.28 19.79 -0.38
CA PRO A 191 -9.17 18.97 -1.19
C PRO A 191 -8.48 17.68 -1.63
N LEU A 192 -9.24 16.59 -1.74
CA LEU A 192 -8.78 15.37 -2.40
C LEU A 192 -8.70 15.59 -3.90
N SER A 193 -7.58 16.17 -4.36
CA SER A 193 -7.33 16.44 -5.76
C SER A 193 -5.84 16.60 -6.02
N TYR A 194 -5.46 16.44 -7.29
CA TYR A 194 -4.13 16.74 -7.81
C TYR A 194 -4.25 17.22 -9.26
N SER A 195 -3.20 17.86 -9.78
CA SER A 195 -3.10 18.29 -11.18
C SER A 195 -2.61 17.16 -12.08
N THR A 196 -3.07 17.12 -13.32
CA THR A 196 -2.49 16.22 -14.33
C THR A 196 -1.15 16.73 -14.89
N THR A 197 -0.73 17.94 -14.49
CA THR A 197 0.55 18.53 -14.91
C THR A 197 1.68 18.07 -13.98
N ARG A 198 2.67 17.37 -14.55
CA ARG A 198 3.85 16.88 -13.82
C ARG A 198 4.64 18.02 -13.21
N SER A 199 4.82 18.00 -11.90
CA SER A 199 5.75 18.87 -11.17
C SER A 199 6.03 18.30 -9.78
N ALA A 200 7.15 18.70 -9.17
CA ALA A 200 7.47 18.28 -7.79
C ALA A 200 6.42 18.74 -6.77
N ALA A 201 5.76 19.88 -6.99
CA ALA A 201 4.65 20.33 -6.13
C ALA A 201 3.43 19.40 -6.29
N ASN A 202 3.12 19.00 -7.53
CA ASN A 202 2.03 18.09 -7.80
C ASN A 202 2.26 16.69 -7.22
N ASP A 203 3.51 16.25 -7.07
CA ASP A 203 3.80 14.98 -6.40
C ASP A 203 3.33 14.99 -4.94
N ILE A 204 3.49 16.12 -4.24
CA ILE A 204 2.99 16.28 -2.87
C ILE A 204 1.46 16.23 -2.83
N ASP A 205 0.78 16.81 -3.83
CA ASP A 205 -0.67 16.74 -3.95
C ASP A 205 -1.14 15.30 -4.23
N ILE A 206 -0.45 14.57 -5.12
CA ILE A 206 -0.72 13.14 -5.41
C ILE A 206 -0.53 12.28 -4.16
N LEU A 207 0.56 12.45 -3.43
CA LEU A 207 0.84 11.67 -2.23
C LEU A 207 -0.15 11.98 -1.10
N ASN A 208 -0.59 13.25 -0.97
CA ASN A 208 -1.64 13.62 -0.03
C ASN A 208 -3.04 13.12 -0.44
N PHE A 209 -3.29 13.05 -1.75
CA PHE A 209 -4.49 12.42 -2.30
C PHE A 209 -4.52 10.92 -1.94
N ALA A 210 -3.44 10.19 -2.22
CA ALA A 210 -3.27 8.79 -1.84
C ALA A 210 -3.43 8.59 -0.33
N LEU A 211 -2.72 9.38 0.48
CA LEU A 211 -2.80 9.30 1.95
C LEU A 211 -4.23 9.48 2.48
N GLY A 212 -5.05 10.29 1.81
CA GLY A 212 -6.46 10.44 2.18
C GLY A 212 -7.29 9.18 1.96
N LEU A 213 -6.99 8.40 0.92
CA LEU A 213 -7.63 7.11 0.61
C LEU A 213 -7.11 6.01 1.55
N GLU A 214 -5.81 5.95 1.77
CA GLU A 214 -5.20 5.00 2.72
C GLU A 214 -5.75 5.19 4.14
N TYR A 215 -5.98 6.45 4.57
CA TYR A 215 -6.66 6.70 5.85
C TYR A 215 -8.08 6.14 5.89
N LEU A 216 -8.82 6.20 4.78
CA LEU A 216 -10.18 5.66 4.68
C LEU A 216 -10.15 4.13 4.81
N GLU A 217 -9.29 3.47 4.05
CA GLU A 217 -9.16 2.00 4.04
C GLU A 217 -8.65 1.48 5.37
N ALA A 218 -7.60 2.10 5.93
CA ALA A 218 -7.11 1.77 7.26
C ALA A 218 -8.21 1.86 8.33
N GLU A 219 -9.01 2.94 8.35
CA GLU A 219 -10.12 3.07 9.28
C GLU A 219 -11.24 2.05 9.02
N PHE A 220 -11.57 1.82 7.75
CA PHE A 220 -12.57 0.83 7.37
C PHE A 220 -12.20 -0.58 7.88
N TYR A 221 -10.95 -1.00 7.72
CA TYR A 221 -10.49 -2.31 8.21
C TYR A 221 -10.28 -2.34 9.73
N ASN A 222 -9.83 -1.24 10.35
CA ASN A 222 -9.73 -1.13 11.80
C ASN A 222 -11.10 -1.28 12.48
N VAL A 223 -12.18 -0.83 11.84
CA VAL A 223 -13.54 -1.01 12.34
C VAL A 223 -14.08 -2.43 12.07
N ASN A 224 -13.94 -2.95 10.85
CA ASN A 224 -14.68 -4.14 10.42
C ASN A 224 -13.94 -5.46 10.63
N VAL A 225 -12.60 -5.49 10.58
CA VAL A 225 -11.86 -6.74 10.77
C VAL A 225 -12.06 -7.31 12.19
N PRO A 226 -11.94 -6.52 13.27
CA PRO A 226 -12.27 -7.03 14.60
C PRO A 226 -13.73 -7.49 14.72
N LEU A 227 -14.65 -6.77 14.09
CA LEU A 227 -16.09 -7.07 14.12
C LEU A 227 -16.43 -8.43 13.50
N PHE A 228 -15.84 -8.78 12.35
CA PHE A 228 -16.19 -10.02 11.63
C PHE A 228 -15.21 -11.18 11.86
N TYR A 229 -13.99 -10.89 12.30
CA TYR A 229 -12.92 -11.89 12.41
C TYR A 229 -12.34 -12.05 13.82
N GLY A 230 -12.67 -11.14 14.77
CA GLY A 230 -12.33 -11.25 16.18
C GLY A 230 -10.83 -11.10 16.48
N VAL A 231 -10.12 -10.29 15.68
CA VAL A 231 -8.66 -10.08 15.69
C VAL A 231 -8.30 -8.60 15.59
#